data_AF-A0A0U5GGJ2-F1
#
_entry.id   AF-A0A0U5GGJ2-F1
#
_cell.length_a   1.000
_cell.length_b   1.000
_cell.length_c   1.000
_cell.angle_alpha   90.00
_cell.angle_beta   90.00
_cell.angle_gamma   90.00
#
_symmetry.space_group_name_H-M   'P 1'
#
loop_
_entity.id
_entity.type
_entity.pdbx_description
1 polymer ?
#
loop_
_entity_poly.entity_id
_entity_poly.type
_entity_poly.pdbx_seq_one_letter_code
_entity_poly.pdbx_strand_id
1 'polypeptide(L)'
;MNRPPPPSPPDILTPGPDGAYLVHLLIYNGAPFHDHWAYWIQSRQNTGSGVLVHAAGNVRVGFEFEIKRSYGWDEGESPPTKRVPLQWVSGEYISEKAMLTSGNEQADRIPACPFEEVLSKVEVPVKSLRSADDQAAGVPKRVVQRDCQTWIVEAAEQLVKEHIFSSEVASYLRAIQQ
;
A
#
# COMPACT_ATOMS: atom_id res chain seq x y z
N MET A 1 9.54 -6.17 29.13
CA MET A 1 9.96 -6.73 27.83
C MET A 1 10.33 -5.55 26.94
N ASN A 2 11.61 -5.34 26.64
CA ASN A 2 12.03 -4.28 25.73
C ASN A 2 11.62 -4.67 24.30
N ARG A 3 10.59 -4.03 23.77
CA ARG A 3 10.33 -4.08 22.32
C ARG A 3 11.60 -3.51 21.65
N PRO A 4 12.20 -4.20 20.67
CA PRO A 4 13.29 -3.62 19.90
C PRO A 4 12.84 -2.26 19.35
N PRO A 5 13.75 -1.27 19.25
CA PRO A 5 13.40 0.01 18.67
C PRO A 5 12.78 -0.22 17.29
N PRO A 6 11.74 0.56 16.91
CA PRO A 6 11.16 0.44 15.59
C PRO A 6 12.28 0.59 14.54
N PRO A 7 12.27 -0.22 13.48
CA PRO A 7 13.24 -0.09 12.41
C PRO A 7 13.21 1.35 11.88
N SER A 8 14.38 1.86 11.49
CA SER A 8 14.45 3.18 10.87
C SER A 8 13.84 3.11 9.46
N PRO A 9 13.10 4.14 9.01
CA PRO A 9 12.64 4.21 7.64
C PRO A 9 13.83 4.21 6.68
N PRO A 10 13.64 3.77 5.42
CA PRO A 10 14.69 3.80 4.41
C PRO A 10 15.25 5.21 4.24
N ASP A 11 16.57 5.33 4.04
CA ASP A 11 17.21 6.63 3.81
C ASP A 11 16.98 7.06 2.35
N ILE A 12 16.30 8.19 2.17
CA ILE A 12 15.85 8.66 0.86
C ILE A 12 16.61 9.92 0.47
N LEU A 13 17.39 9.80 -0.61
CA LEU A 13 18.08 10.94 -1.21
C LEU A 13 17.09 12.03 -1.63
N THR A 14 17.40 13.27 -1.30
CA THR A 14 16.65 14.45 -1.73
C THR A 14 17.64 15.47 -2.31
N PRO A 15 17.49 15.88 -3.60
CA PRO A 15 16.46 15.48 -4.56
C PRO A 15 16.63 14.03 -5.06
N GLY A 16 15.52 13.44 -5.51
CA GLY A 16 15.53 12.13 -6.14
C GLY A 16 16.15 12.13 -7.53
N PRO A 17 16.35 10.94 -8.13
CA PRO A 17 16.79 10.81 -9.52
C PRO A 17 15.83 11.50 -10.50
N ASP A 18 16.38 12.03 -11.59
CA ASP A 18 15.59 12.67 -12.64
C ASP A 18 14.56 11.69 -13.23
N GLY A 19 13.31 12.15 -13.35
CA GLY A 19 12.21 11.35 -13.87
C GLY A 19 11.68 10.28 -12.92
N ALA A 20 12.23 10.13 -11.71
CA ALA A 20 11.70 9.21 -10.71
C ALA A 20 10.56 9.84 -9.88
N TYR A 21 9.75 8.97 -9.29
CA TYR A 21 8.63 9.33 -8.42
C TYR A 21 8.83 8.73 -7.03
N LEU A 22 8.57 9.52 -6.00
CA LEU A 22 8.71 9.07 -4.63
C LEU A 22 7.45 8.32 -4.19
N VAL A 23 7.63 7.05 -3.83
CA VAL A 23 6.57 6.25 -3.22
C VAL A 23 6.64 6.37 -1.71
N HIS A 24 5.49 6.61 -1.09
CA HIS A 24 5.31 6.70 0.35
C HIS A 24 4.43 5.55 0.85
N LEU A 25 4.65 5.16 2.09
CA LEU A 25 3.66 4.47 2.90
C LEU A 25 2.82 5.50 3.64
N LEU A 26 1.51 5.42 3.48
CA LEU A 26 0.54 6.14 4.30
C LEU A 26 0.02 5.19 5.39
N ILE A 27 0.02 5.67 6.63
CA ILE A 27 -0.50 4.93 7.79
C ILE A 27 -1.66 5.73 8.39
N TYR A 28 -2.85 5.16 8.33
CA TYR A 28 -4.08 5.70 8.91
C TYR A 28 -4.37 4.97 10.23
N ASN A 29 -4.71 5.71 11.28
CA ASN A 29 -4.99 5.13 12.60
C ASN A 29 -6.20 4.20 12.51
N GLY A 30 -5.97 2.91 12.75
CA GLY A 30 -6.99 1.88 12.66
C GLY A 30 -7.72 1.59 13.97
N ALA A 31 -7.34 2.24 15.08
CA ALA A 31 -7.81 1.90 16.41
C ALA A 31 -9.35 1.80 16.49
N PRO A 32 -9.90 0.71 17.06
CA PRO A 32 -9.23 -0.32 17.86
C PRO A 32 -8.60 -1.50 17.07
N PHE A 33 -8.60 -1.44 15.74
CA PHE A 33 -8.01 -2.46 14.86
C PHE A 33 -6.58 -2.08 14.41
N HIS A 34 -5.98 -2.92 13.56
CA HIS A 34 -4.71 -2.63 12.89
C HIS A 34 -4.82 -1.38 12.00
N ASP A 35 -3.73 -0.62 11.92
CA ASP A 35 -3.66 0.57 11.07
C ASP A 35 -3.94 0.24 9.60
N HIS A 36 -4.61 1.16 8.90
CA HIS A 36 -4.80 0.99 7.46
C HIS A 36 -3.57 1.53 6.72
N TRP A 37 -3.03 0.71 5.82
CA TRP A 37 -1.84 1.06 5.04
C TRP A 37 -2.19 1.25 3.56
N ALA A 38 -1.55 2.23 2.94
CA ALA A 38 -1.67 2.49 1.51
C ALA A 38 -0.32 2.91 0.92
N TYR A 39 -0.08 2.59 -0.34
CA TYR A 39 0.98 3.24 -1.11
C TYR A 39 0.48 4.57 -1.65
N TRP A 40 1.34 5.57 -1.63
CA TRP A 40 1.06 6.85 -2.28
C TRP A 40 2.22 7.31 -3.15
N ILE A 41 1.96 7.42 -4.44
CA ILE A 41 2.89 7.91 -5.44
C ILE A 41 2.67 9.41 -5.57
N GLN A 42 3.65 10.20 -5.14
CA GLN A 42 3.57 11.66 -5.16
C GLN A 42 3.69 12.21 -6.59
N SER A 43 2.81 13.14 -6.98
CA SER A 43 2.97 13.86 -8.25
C SER A 43 4.19 14.79 -8.23
N ARG A 44 4.87 14.88 -9.38
CA ARG A 44 5.99 15.81 -9.57
C ARG A 44 5.51 17.23 -9.79
N GLN A 45 4.33 17.40 -10.37
CA GLN A 45 3.75 18.71 -10.67
C GLN A 45 3.04 19.31 -9.46
N ASN A 46 2.45 18.47 -8.60
CA ASN A 46 1.79 18.90 -7.38
C ASN A 46 2.11 17.97 -6.20
N THR A 47 2.98 18.43 -5.30
CA THR A 47 3.39 17.64 -4.12
C THR A 47 2.26 17.37 -3.11
N GLY A 48 1.13 18.06 -3.23
CA GLY A 48 -0.08 17.88 -2.43
C GLY A 48 -1.06 16.85 -2.98
N SER A 49 -0.81 16.30 -4.18
CA SER A 49 -1.64 15.25 -4.78
C SER A 49 -0.81 14.10 -5.34
N GLY A 50 -1.47 12.98 -5.62
CA GLY A 50 -0.79 11.82 -6.16
C GLY A 50 -1.75 10.68 -6.44
N VAL A 51 -1.23 9.47 -6.48
CA VAL A 51 -2.04 8.26 -6.63
C VAL A 51 -1.94 7.42 -5.38
N LEU A 52 -3.08 7.14 -4.77
CA LEU A 52 -3.17 6.25 -3.62
C LEU A 52 -3.56 4.85 -4.11
N VAL A 53 -2.80 3.83 -3.73
CA VAL A 53 -3.09 2.43 -4.04
C VAL A 53 -3.19 1.66 -2.74
N HIS A 54 -4.31 0.96 -2.54
CA HIS A 54 -4.53 0.18 -1.33
C HIS A 54 -5.47 -0.99 -1.56
N ALA A 55 -5.47 -1.91 -0.60
CA ALA A 55 -6.54 -2.87 -0.43
C ALA A 55 -7.69 -2.19 0.35
N ALA A 56 -8.71 -1.71 -0.36
CA ALA A 56 -9.89 -1.10 0.22
C ALA A 56 -10.85 -2.16 0.79
N GLY A 57 -11.39 -1.93 1.97
CA GLY A 57 -12.36 -2.84 2.59
C GLY A 57 -11.99 -3.22 4.01
N ASN A 58 -12.57 -4.32 4.48
CA ASN A 58 -12.31 -4.81 5.83
C ASN A 58 -12.52 -6.32 5.90
N VAL A 59 -12.03 -6.90 6.99
CA VAL A 59 -12.06 -8.34 7.22
C VAL A 59 -13.45 -8.99 7.21
N ARG A 60 -14.53 -8.21 7.39
CA ARG A 60 -15.91 -8.72 7.38
C ARG A 60 -16.47 -8.84 5.96
N VAL A 61 -16.18 -7.85 5.11
CA VAL A 61 -16.72 -7.74 3.75
C VAL A 61 -15.76 -8.35 2.72
N GLY A 62 -14.46 -8.34 3.00
CA GLY A 62 -13.38 -8.64 2.06
C GLY A 62 -12.60 -7.38 1.72
N PHE A 63 -11.45 -7.57 1.07
CA PHE A 63 -10.65 -6.48 0.54
C PHE A 63 -10.68 -6.48 -0.98
N GLU A 64 -10.61 -5.30 -1.56
CA GLU A 64 -10.64 -5.05 -2.99
C GLU A 64 -9.46 -4.15 -3.36
N PHE A 65 -8.84 -4.39 -4.51
CA PHE A 65 -7.78 -3.54 -5.01
C PHE A 65 -8.38 -2.24 -5.54
N GLU A 66 -7.97 -1.11 -4.96
CA GLU A 66 -8.45 0.22 -5.33
C GLU A 66 -7.27 1.17 -5.57
N ILE A 67 -7.37 1.91 -6.67
CA ILE A 67 -6.45 2.96 -7.07
C ILE A 67 -7.22 4.28 -7.07
N LYS A 68 -6.92 5.20 -6.16
CA LYS A 68 -7.46 6.57 -6.19
C LYS A 68 -6.50 7.47 -6.97
N ARG A 69 -6.96 7.88 -8.15
CA ARG A 69 -6.27 8.81 -9.06
C ARG A 69 -6.41 10.24 -8.52
N SER A 70 -5.38 11.07 -8.71
CA SER A 70 -5.36 12.48 -8.29
C SER A 70 -5.68 12.75 -6.81
N TYR A 71 -5.51 11.74 -5.96
CA TYR A 71 -5.82 11.79 -4.54
C TYR A 71 -5.07 12.94 -3.86
N GLY A 72 -5.84 13.90 -3.35
CA GLY A 72 -5.38 15.02 -2.55
C GLY A 72 -5.77 14.87 -1.08
N TRP A 73 -5.46 15.90 -0.29
CA TRP A 73 -5.92 16.04 1.10
C TRP A 73 -7.12 16.97 1.15
N ASP A 74 -8.15 16.72 0.34
CA ASP A 74 -9.36 17.54 0.32
C ASP A 74 -10.37 17.14 1.42
N GLU A 75 -11.23 18.09 1.79
CA GLU A 75 -12.10 18.07 2.97
C GLU A 75 -13.11 16.91 2.95
N GLY A 76 -12.77 15.79 3.59
CA GLY A 76 -13.74 14.70 3.82
C GLY A 76 -13.14 13.39 4.31
N GLU A 77 -11.90 13.06 3.89
CA GLU A 77 -11.18 11.88 4.39
C GLU A 77 -10.24 12.25 5.53
N SER A 78 -10.13 11.36 6.52
CA SER A 78 -9.19 11.54 7.62
C SER A 78 -7.76 11.46 7.08
N PRO A 79 -6.89 12.47 7.31
CA PRO A 79 -5.52 12.43 6.84
C PRO A 79 -4.76 11.28 7.50
N PRO A 80 -3.72 10.74 6.85
CA PRO A 80 -2.88 9.72 7.42
C PRO A 80 -2.17 10.27 8.65
N THR A 81 -2.06 9.45 9.68
CA THR A 81 -1.30 9.80 10.88
C THR A 81 0.20 9.84 10.62
N LYS A 82 0.69 9.07 9.66
CA LYS A 82 2.09 9.07 9.24
C LYS A 82 2.21 8.92 7.74
N ARG A 83 3.19 9.62 7.19
CA ARG A 83 3.67 9.49 5.82
C ARG A 83 5.14 9.13 5.89
N VAL A 84 5.49 7.92 5.44
CA VAL A 84 6.87 7.43 5.46
C VAL A 84 7.36 7.34 4.02
N PRO A 85 8.41 8.08 3.61
CA PRO A 85 9.00 7.91 2.29
C PRO A 85 9.68 6.54 2.21
N LEU A 86 9.40 5.77 1.16
CA LEU A 86 9.90 4.39 1.03
C LEU A 86 11.04 4.27 0.03
N GLN A 87 10.84 4.74 -1.21
CA GLN A 87 11.84 4.64 -2.28
C GLN A 87 11.45 5.50 -3.49
N TRP A 88 12.45 5.98 -4.22
CA TRP A 88 12.30 6.51 -5.58
C TRP A 88 12.14 5.40 -6.60
N VAL A 89 11.07 5.44 -7.37
CA VAL A 89 10.80 4.50 -8.48
C VAL A 89 11.00 5.22 -9.80
N SER A 90 11.72 4.58 -10.72
CA SER A 90 11.98 5.11 -12.07
C SER A 90 10.67 5.40 -12.81
N GLY A 91 10.65 6.51 -13.56
CA GLY A 91 9.51 6.89 -14.39
C GLY A 91 9.19 5.93 -15.53
N GLU A 92 10.04 4.94 -15.81
CA GLU A 92 9.70 3.84 -16.73
C GLU A 92 8.59 2.94 -16.18
N TYR A 93 8.47 2.84 -14.85
CA TYR A 93 7.44 2.03 -14.18
C TYR A 93 6.20 2.86 -13.81
N ILE A 94 6.29 4.19 -13.88
CA ILE A 94 5.27 5.13 -13.40
C ILE A 94 4.94 6.16 -14.49
N SER A 95 3.71 6.11 -15.00
CA SER A 95 3.22 7.05 -16.01
C SER A 95 2.33 8.10 -15.38
N GLU A 96 2.89 9.27 -15.01
CA GLU A 96 2.13 10.36 -14.38
C GLU A 96 0.90 10.79 -15.19
N LYS A 97 1.03 10.84 -16.52
CA LYS A 97 -0.09 11.19 -17.42
C LYS A 97 -1.26 10.22 -17.32
N ALA A 98 -0.97 8.92 -17.21
CA ALA A 98 -2.00 7.88 -17.07
C ALA A 98 -2.54 7.81 -15.64
N MET A 99 -1.72 8.19 -14.67
CA MET A 99 -2.00 8.11 -13.24
C MET A 99 -2.83 9.28 -12.67
N LEU A 100 -2.71 10.48 -13.25
CA LEU A 100 -3.38 11.68 -12.74
C LEU A 100 -4.64 12.08 -13.50
N THR A 101 -5.19 11.23 -14.40
CA THR A 101 -6.46 11.41 -15.13
C THR A 101 -6.98 12.87 -15.19
N SER A 102 -6.20 13.76 -15.79
CA SER A 102 -6.50 15.20 -15.93
C SER A 102 -6.92 15.97 -14.67
N GLY A 103 -6.57 15.51 -13.47
CA GLY A 103 -6.84 16.16 -12.18
C GLY A 103 -8.19 15.82 -11.53
N ASN A 104 -8.98 14.90 -12.10
CA ASN A 104 -10.22 14.46 -11.46
C ASN A 104 -9.94 13.30 -10.50
N GLU A 105 -10.39 13.42 -9.26
CA GLU A 105 -10.35 12.32 -8.30
C GLU A 105 -11.28 11.19 -8.77
N GLN A 106 -10.72 10.01 -8.98
CA GLN A 106 -11.47 8.83 -9.41
C GLN A 106 -10.89 7.57 -8.78
N ALA A 107 -11.78 6.76 -8.19
CA ALA A 107 -11.45 5.39 -7.83
C ALA A 107 -11.47 4.52 -9.10
N ASP A 108 -10.36 3.86 -9.34
CA ASP A 108 -10.12 2.95 -10.47
C ASP A 108 -9.61 1.61 -9.94
N ARG A 109 -9.72 0.60 -10.77
CA ARG A 109 -9.29 -0.79 -10.50
C ARG A 109 -8.40 -1.32 -11.61
N ILE A 110 -8.26 -0.56 -12.69
CA ILE A 110 -7.46 -0.92 -13.85
C ILE A 110 -6.08 -0.27 -13.68
N PRO A 111 -5.01 -1.08 -13.64
CA PRO A 111 -3.64 -0.57 -13.68
C PRO A 111 -3.39 0.29 -14.93
N ALA A 112 -2.71 1.41 -14.74
CA ALA A 112 -2.35 2.35 -15.80
C ALA A 112 -0.83 2.42 -16.05
N CYS A 113 -0.03 1.75 -15.22
CA CYS A 113 1.42 1.70 -15.32
C CYS A 113 1.99 0.36 -14.83
N PRO A 114 3.23 0.01 -15.22
CA PRO A 114 3.87 -1.25 -14.79
C PRO A 114 3.92 -1.42 -13.25
N PHE A 115 4.12 -0.33 -12.50
CA PHE A 115 4.08 -0.38 -11.04
C PHE A 115 2.74 -0.92 -10.51
N GLU A 116 1.63 -0.35 -10.99
CA GLU A 116 0.27 -0.78 -10.61
C GLU A 116 -0.06 -2.17 -11.13
N GLU A 117 0.45 -2.55 -12.31
CA GLU A 117 0.27 -3.89 -12.84
C GLU A 117 0.89 -4.93 -11.91
N VAL A 118 2.10 -4.67 -11.41
CA VAL A 118 2.75 -5.55 -10.42
C VAL A 118 1.94 -5.63 -9.13
N LEU A 119 1.41 -4.51 -8.64
CA LEU A 119 0.54 -4.49 -7.46
C LEU A 119 -0.74 -5.32 -7.66
N SER A 120 -1.36 -5.22 -8.84
CA SER A 120 -2.60 -5.94 -9.17
C SER A 120 -2.42 -7.46 -9.26
N LYS A 121 -1.19 -7.95 -9.49
CA LYS A 121 -0.85 -9.39 -9.47
C LYS A 121 -0.91 -10.00 -8.07
N VAL A 122 -0.80 -9.18 -7.02
CA VAL A 122 -0.87 -9.65 -5.64
C VAL A 122 -2.33 -9.76 -5.22
N GLU A 123 -2.76 -10.98 -4.95
CA GLU A 123 -4.13 -11.26 -4.52
C GLU A 123 -4.46 -10.47 -3.25
N VAL A 124 -5.49 -9.63 -3.35
CA VAL A 124 -6.05 -8.96 -2.18
C VAL A 124 -6.68 -9.99 -1.25
N PRO A 125 -6.62 -9.77 0.07
CA PRO A 125 -7.21 -10.69 1.03
C PRO A 125 -8.70 -10.96 0.78
N VAL A 126 -9.01 -12.17 0.30
CA VAL A 126 -10.40 -12.61 0.13
C VAL A 126 -10.99 -13.00 1.48
N LYS A 127 -12.28 -12.70 1.69
CA LYS A 127 -13.05 -12.99 2.90
C LYS A 127 -12.78 -14.39 3.46
N SER A 128 -12.04 -14.47 4.56
CA SER A 128 -11.95 -15.69 5.37
C SER A 128 -13.00 -15.65 6.48
N LEU A 129 -14.27 -15.80 6.10
CA LEU A 129 -15.30 -16.19 7.06
C LEU A 129 -15.79 -17.56 6.63
N ARG A 130 -15.16 -18.60 7.17
CA ARG A 130 -15.90 -19.86 7.32
C ARG A 130 -17.08 -19.57 8.23
N SER A 131 -18.28 -19.91 7.75
CA SER A 131 -19.50 -19.82 8.54
C SER A 131 -19.33 -20.65 9.80
N ALA A 132 -19.94 -20.24 10.92
CA ALA A 132 -19.81 -20.93 12.21
C ALA A 132 -20.33 -22.39 12.21
N ASP A 133 -20.96 -22.85 11.13
CA ASP A 133 -21.42 -24.22 10.91
C ASP A 133 -20.30 -25.24 10.59
N ASP A 134 -19.08 -24.80 10.24
CA ASP A 134 -17.98 -25.70 9.87
C ASP A 134 -17.18 -26.25 11.08
N GLN A 135 -17.67 -26.05 12.31
CA GLN A 135 -16.99 -26.53 13.54
C GLN A 135 -17.11 -28.05 13.80
N ALA A 136 -17.59 -28.83 12.83
CA ALA A 136 -17.63 -30.28 12.92
C ALA A 136 -16.46 -30.93 12.16
N ALA A 137 -15.21 -30.65 12.57
CA ALA A 137 -14.03 -31.53 12.50
C ALA A 137 -12.73 -30.76 12.23
N GLY A 138 -11.85 -30.74 13.22
CA GLY A 138 -10.42 -30.56 13.02
C GLY A 138 -9.82 -29.32 13.68
N VAL A 139 -8.77 -29.58 14.47
CA VAL A 139 -7.74 -28.69 15.04
C VAL A 139 -7.86 -27.20 14.67
N PRO A 140 -7.89 -26.27 15.64
CA PRO A 140 -7.92 -24.83 15.37
C PRO A 140 -6.64 -24.41 14.64
N LYS A 141 -6.68 -24.40 13.31
CA LYS A 141 -5.66 -23.74 12.49
C LYS A 141 -5.85 -22.25 12.72
N ARG A 142 -4.85 -21.58 13.31
CA ARG A 142 -4.79 -20.12 13.36
C ARG A 142 -4.98 -19.60 11.93
N VAL A 143 -6.16 -19.06 11.65
CA VAL A 143 -6.41 -18.35 10.40
C VAL A 143 -5.56 -17.09 10.50
N VAL A 144 -4.45 -17.03 9.75
CA VAL A 144 -3.71 -15.80 9.57
C VAL A 144 -4.63 -14.88 8.78
N GLN A 145 -5.22 -13.92 9.49
CA GLN A 145 -6.13 -12.95 8.92
C GLN A 145 -5.32 -12.02 8.03
N ARG A 146 -5.40 -12.23 6.71
CA ARG A 146 -4.77 -11.32 5.75
C ARG A 146 -5.55 -10.00 5.73
N ASP A 147 -4.83 -8.88 5.80
CA ASP A 147 -5.37 -7.54 5.86
C ASP A 147 -4.63 -6.59 4.89
N CYS A 148 -4.93 -5.30 4.94
CA CYS A 148 -4.28 -4.30 4.09
C CYS A 148 -2.77 -4.22 4.31
N GLN A 149 -2.28 -4.38 5.54
CA GLN A 149 -0.84 -4.36 5.85
C GLN A 149 -0.15 -5.58 5.23
N THR A 150 -0.78 -6.75 5.34
CA THR A 150 -0.30 -7.99 4.72
C THR A 150 -0.20 -7.84 3.20
N TRP A 151 -1.23 -7.26 2.57
CA TRP A 151 -1.21 -6.99 1.15
C TRP A 151 -0.08 -6.03 0.75
N ILE A 152 0.16 -4.96 1.51
CA ILE A 152 1.26 -4.00 1.28
C ILE A 152 2.62 -4.69 1.35
N VAL A 153 2.84 -5.56 2.35
CA VAL A 153 4.10 -6.30 2.51
C VAL A 153 4.31 -7.28 1.34
N GLU A 154 3.30 -8.07 0.98
CA GLU A 154 3.38 -9.02 -0.14
C GLU A 154 3.56 -8.30 -1.48
N ALA A 155 2.90 -7.16 -1.67
CA ALA A 155 3.11 -6.26 -2.80
C ALA A 155 4.55 -5.74 -2.87
N ALA A 156 5.14 -5.35 -1.74
CA ALA A 156 6.55 -4.95 -1.69
C ALA A 156 7.47 -6.10 -2.10
N GLU A 157 7.23 -7.31 -1.58
CA GLU A 157 8.01 -8.51 -1.94
C GLU A 157 7.91 -8.82 -3.45
N GLN A 158 6.73 -8.62 -4.06
CA GLN A 158 6.58 -8.78 -5.50
C GLN A 158 7.30 -7.67 -6.29
N LEU A 159 7.22 -6.42 -5.86
CA LEU A 159 7.98 -5.30 -6.46
C LEU A 159 9.50 -5.50 -6.38
N VAL A 160 9.99 -6.15 -5.31
CA VAL A 160 11.41 -6.51 -5.19
C VAL A 160 11.81 -7.58 -6.21
N LYS A 161 10.96 -8.58 -6.45
CA LYS A 161 11.22 -9.61 -7.48
C LYS A 161 11.30 -9.03 -8.89
N GLU A 162 10.52 -8.00 -9.16
CA GLU A 162 10.51 -7.28 -10.44
C GLU A 162 11.58 -6.16 -10.49
N HIS A 163 12.45 -6.07 -9.48
CA HIS A 163 13.53 -5.08 -9.35
C HIS A 163 13.06 -3.61 -9.30
N ILE A 164 11.80 -3.37 -8.94
CA ILE A 164 11.22 -2.04 -8.80
C ILE A 164 11.51 -1.46 -7.41
N PHE A 165 11.43 -2.30 -6.37
CA PHE A 165 11.81 -1.96 -5.00
C PHE A 165 13.11 -2.64 -4.58
N SER A 166 13.81 -2.01 -3.65
CA SER A 166 14.92 -2.64 -2.93
C SER A 166 14.38 -3.58 -1.84
N SER A 167 15.16 -4.61 -1.52
CA SER A 167 14.83 -5.55 -0.44
C SER A 167 14.75 -4.89 0.94
N GLU A 168 15.39 -3.73 1.12
CA GLU A 168 15.33 -2.93 2.34
C GLU A 168 13.90 -2.43 2.61
N VAL A 169 13.20 -1.95 1.58
CA VAL A 169 11.81 -1.48 1.70
C VAL A 169 10.90 -2.61 2.17
N ALA A 170 10.98 -3.79 1.54
CA ALA A 170 10.18 -4.95 1.95
C ALA A 170 10.50 -5.40 3.38
N SER A 171 11.79 -5.37 3.76
CA SER A 171 12.24 -5.71 5.11
C SER A 171 11.72 -4.72 6.15
N TYR A 172 11.75 -3.42 5.84
CA TYR A 172 11.21 -2.37 6.68
C TYR A 172 9.70 -2.55 6.90
N LEU A 173 8.92 -2.70 5.81
CA LEU A 173 7.48 -2.89 5.88
C LEU A 173 7.09 -4.12 6.70
N ARG A 174 7.80 -5.24 6.50
CA ARG A 174 7.61 -6.47 7.28
C ARG A 174 7.93 -6.29 8.76
N ALA A 175 8.90 -5.46 9.10
CA ALA A 175 9.30 -5.21 10.48
C ALA A 175 8.37 -4.24 11.23
N ILE A 176 7.65 -3.36 10.52
CA ILE A 176 6.66 -2.44 11.12
C ILE A 176 5.21 -2.97 11.06
N GLN A 177 4.97 -4.12 10.41
CA GLN A 177 3.67 -4.77 10.32
C GLN A 177 3.15 -5.16 11.72
N GLN A 178 1.86 -4.92 11.98
CA GLN A 178 1.22 -5.11 13.28
C GLN A 178 0.51 -6.46 13.41
#